data_AF-A0AAV9ZV00-F1
#
_entry.id   AF-A0AAV9ZV00-F1
#
_cell.length_a   1.000
_cell.length_b   1.000
_cell.length_c   1.000
_cell.angle_alpha   90.00
_cell.angle_beta   90.00
_cell.angle_gamma   90.00
#
_symmetry.space_group_name_H-M   'P 1'
#
loop_
_entity.id
_entity.type
_entity.pdbx_description
1 polymer ?
#
loop_
_entity_poly.entity_id
_entity_poly.type
_entity_poly.pdbx_seq_one_letter_code
_entity_poly.pdbx_strand_id
1 'polypeptide(L)' 'FRLMSRQWAFLKRLKRAGRGHDERGVAGTEKGELAVLCWACPHDGKNLPSDWREV' A
#
# COMPACT_ATOMS: atom_id res chain seq x y z
N PHE A 1 -21.48 12.66 -8.48
CA PHE A 1 -20.28 12.19 -9.21
C PHE A 1 -19.19 11.51 -8.36
N ARG A 2 -19.06 11.72 -7.03
CA ARG A 2 -17.92 11.16 -6.25
C ARG A 2 -18.00 9.66 -5.92
N LEU A 3 -19.20 9.06 -5.85
CA LEU A 3 -19.35 7.66 -5.44
C LEU A 3 -18.70 6.69 -6.44
N MET A 4 -19.01 6.84 -7.73
CA MET A 4 -18.47 5.97 -8.79
C MET A 4 -16.95 6.10 -8.92
N SER A 5 -16.40 7.32 -8.84
CA SER A 5 -14.94 7.52 -8.87
C SER A 5 -14.25 6.85 -7.67
N ARG A 6 -14.85 6.90 -6.47
CA ARG A 6 -14.32 6.22 -5.28
C ARG A 6 -14.34 4.69 -5.44
N GLN A 7 -15.44 4.13 -5.95
CA GLN A 7 -15.56 2.70 -6.21
C GLN A 7 -14.54 2.23 -7.25
N TRP A 8 -14.41 2.97 -8.35
CA TRP A 8 -13.40 2.69 -9.37
C TRP A 8 -11.97 2.72 -8.79
N ALA A 9 -11.62 3.76 -8.03
CA ALA A 9 -10.30 3.88 -7.40
C ALA A 9 -10.02 2.74 -6.38
N PHE A 10 -11.05 2.27 -5.67
CA PHE A 10 -10.93 1.11 -4.79
C PHE A 10 -10.66 -0.19 -5.55
N LEU A 11 -11.46 -0.51 -6.58
CA LEU A 11 -11.28 -1.70 -7.41
C LEU A 11 -9.91 -1.72 -8.11
N LYS A 12 -9.43 -0.56 -8.57
CA LYS A 12 -8.09 -0.45 -9.17
C LYS A 12 -6.95 -0.72 -8.19
N ARG A 13 -7.09 -0.35 -6.91
CA ARG A 13 -6.10 -0.69 -5.87
C ARG A 13 -6.05 -2.19 -5.62
N LEU A 14 -7.21 -2.82 -5.45
CA LEU A 14 -7.33 -4.27 -5.25
C LEU A 14 -6.69 -5.07 -6.40
N LYS A 15 -6.98 -4.68 -7.65
CA LYS A 15 -6.40 -5.32 -8.83
C LYS A 15 -4.87 -5.22 -8.85
N ARG A 16 -4.30 -4.06 -8.54
CA ARG A 16 -2.84 -3.83 -8.53
C ARG A 16 -2.13 -4.66 -7.46
N ALA A 17 -2.78 -4.86 -6.31
CA ALA A 17 -2.26 -5.66 -5.21
C ALA A 17 -2.56 -7.17 -5.35
N GLY A 18 -3.14 -7.62 -6.47
CA GLY A 18 -3.42 -9.04 -6.69
C GLY A 18 -4.51 -9.65 -5.80
N ARG A 19 -5.36 -8.84 -5.14
CA ARG A 19 -6.39 -9.36 -4.20
C ARG A 19 -7.46 -10.26 -4.83
N GLY A 20 -7.52 -10.35 -6.16
CA GLY A 20 -8.34 -11.36 -6.84
C GLY A 20 -7.82 -12.79 -6.69
N HIS A 21 -6.55 -12.96 -6.26
CA HIS A 21 -5.92 -14.27 -6.01
C HIS A 21 -5.75 -14.58 -4.52
N ASP A 22 -6.11 -13.66 -3.62
CA ASP A 22 -6.09 -13.91 -2.18
C ASP A 22 -7.31 -14.74 -1.79
N GLU A 23 -7.11 -15.88 -1.12
CA GLU A 23 -8.18 -16.77 -0.68
C GLU A 23 -9.14 -16.08 0.30
N ARG A 24 -8.68 -15.08 1.05
CA ARG A 24 -9.50 -14.26 1.95
C ARG A 24 -10.35 -13.22 1.18
N GLY A 25 -10.05 -13.04 -0.11
CA GLY A 25 -10.71 -12.11 -1.02
C GLY A 25 -10.62 -10.64 -0.58
N VAL A 26 -11.50 -9.82 -1.17
CA VAL A 26 -11.56 -8.38 -0.87
C VAL A 26 -11.97 -8.13 0.59
N ALA A 27 -12.85 -8.96 1.15
CA ALA A 27 -13.35 -8.81 2.51
C ALA A 27 -12.26 -9.03 3.57
N GLY A 28 -11.25 -9.85 3.28
CA GLY A 28 -10.10 -10.07 4.17
C GLY A 28 -8.96 -9.06 4.02
N THR A 29 -9.12 -8.01 3.20
CA THR A 29 -8.08 -6.99 3.04
C THR A 29 -8.08 -6.01 4.23
N GLU A 30 -7.00 -6.00 5.00
CA GLU A 30 -6.85 -5.17 6.19
C GLU A 30 -6.42 -3.72 5.88
N LYS A 31 -6.49 -2.86 6.89
CA LYS A 31 -6.06 -1.46 6.77
C LYS A 31 -4.54 -1.40 6.53
N GLY A 32 -4.15 -0.80 5.41
CA GLY A 32 -2.73 -0.62 5.06
C GLY A 32 -2.17 -1.71 4.15
N GLU A 33 -2.87 -2.82 3.96
CA GLU A 33 -2.42 -3.94 3.12
C GLU A 33 -2.33 -3.63 1.62
N LEU A 34 -2.91 -2.51 1.17
CA LEU A 34 -2.81 -2.01 -0.20
C LEU A 34 -1.98 -0.72 -0.30
N ALA A 35 -1.36 -0.30 0.81
CA ALA A 35 -0.50 0.87 0.81
C ALA A 35 0.82 0.54 0.12
N VAL A 36 1.32 1.50 -0.64
CA VAL A 36 2.68 1.43 -1.19
C VAL A 36 3.63 2.12 -0.22
N LEU A 37 4.85 1.61 -0.09
CA LEU A 37 5.87 2.28 0.70
C LEU A 37 6.17 3.65 0.09
N CYS A 38 6.15 4.69 0.93
CA CYS A 38 6.51 6.03 0.52
C CYS A 38 8.02 6.12 0.36
N TRP A 39 8.52 6.48 -0.82
CA TRP A 39 9.95 6.57 -1.09
C TRP A 39 10.63 7.76 -0.39
N ALA A 40 9.86 8.80 -0.06
CA ALA A 40 10.36 9.97 0.65
C ALA A 40 10.41 9.76 2.18
N CYS A 41 9.70 8.76 2.71
CA CYS A 41 9.78 8.46 4.14
C CYS A 41 11.15 7.82 4.47
N PRO A 42 11.72 8.12 5.65
CA PRO A 42 12.95 7.47 6.10
C PRO A 42 12.69 6.00 6.40
N HIS A 43 13.43 5.11 5.74
CA HIS A 43 13.38 3.66 5.92
C HIS A 43 14.78 3.13 6.23
N ASP A 44 14.92 2.63 7.46
CA ASP A 44 16.14 1.99 7.92
C ASP A 44 16.52 0.81 7.02
N GLY A 45 17.79 0.71 6.66
CA GLY A 45 18.29 -0.33 5.74
C GLY A 45 17.81 -0.24 4.28
N LYS A 46 17.11 0.83 3.88
CA LYS A 46 16.71 1.03 2.47
C LYS A 46 17.24 2.33 1.87
N ASN A 47 16.90 3.47 2.47
CA ASN A 47 17.20 4.80 1.93
C ASN A 47 17.83 5.75 2.95
N LEU A 48 18.22 5.23 4.12
CA LEU A 48 19.03 5.95 5.10
C LEU A 48 20.47 5.43 5.10
N PRO A 49 21.48 6.29 5.34
CA PRO A 49 22.85 5.86 5.64
C PRO A 49 22.88 4.88 6.81
N SER A 50 23.84 3.95 6.86
CA SER A 50 23.91 2.92 7.91
C SER A 50 24.07 3.47 9.34
N ASP A 51 24.66 4.65 9.46
CA ASP A 51 25.00 5.37 10.68
C ASP A 51 24.04 6.51 11.01
N TRP A 52 22.87 6.58 10.35
CA TRP A 52 21.93 7.73 10.48
C TRP A 52 21.45 8.03 11.90
N ARG A 53 21.55 7.08 12.85
CA ARG A 53 21.15 7.26 14.25
C ARG A 53 22.27 7.82 15.14
N GLU A 54 23.50 7.82 14.64
CA GLU A 54 24.69 8.27 15.37
C GLU A 54 25.04 9.74 15.07
N VAL A 55 24.30 10.35 14.14
CA VAL A 55 24.41 11.77 13.71
C VAL A 55 23.43 12.66 14.47
#